data_AF-A0A970I804-F1
#
_entry.id   AF-A0A970I804-F1
#
_cell.length_a   1.000
_cell.length_b   1.000
_cell.length_c   1.000
_cell.angle_alpha   90.00
_cell.angle_beta   90.00
_cell.angle_gamma   90.00
#
_symmetry.space_group_name_H-M   'P 1'
#
loop_
_entity.id
_entity.type
_entity.pdbx_description
1 polymer ?
#
loop_
_entity_poly.entity_id
_entity_poly.type
_entity_poly.pdbx_seq_one_letter_code
_entity_poly.pdbx_strand_id
1 'polypeptide(L)'
;MSKKKNIKLYMTAIGILILVAVLLYYFYSNDPSDKENIYLSCTFKDFTGLDCPGCGGQRSVHHLLHFEWAEAFRYNAFFVLLTPYLAILFYYEIRRMFWKTPKPRNFLTSNKMLWIFLISLLVFGIIRNLPFYPFTLLATPS
;
A
#
# COMPACT_ATOMS: atom_id res chain seq x y z
N MET A 1 11.73 -32.21 -7.22
CA MET A 1 11.74 -31.15 -6.16
C MET A 1 11.53 -31.81 -4.80
N SER A 2 12.46 -31.65 -3.85
CA SER A 2 12.43 -32.35 -2.54
C SER A 2 11.20 -31.99 -1.70
N LYS A 3 10.55 -33.02 -1.11
CA LYS A 3 9.37 -32.91 -0.22
C LYS A 3 9.58 -31.88 0.91
N LYS A 4 10.82 -31.79 1.43
CA LYS A 4 11.23 -30.80 2.45
C LYS A 4 11.16 -29.35 1.98
N LYS A 5 11.38 -29.08 0.69
CA LYS A 5 11.36 -27.71 0.12
C LYS A 5 9.94 -27.14 0.04
N ASN A 6 8.94 -28.00 -0.23
CA ASN A 6 7.54 -27.57 -0.27
C ASN A 6 7.01 -27.28 1.14
N ILE A 7 7.38 -28.08 2.15
CA ILE A 7 6.96 -27.85 3.55
C ILE A 7 7.47 -26.49 4.06
N LYS A 8 8.76 -26.17 3.84
CA LYS A 8 9.30 -24.85 4.23
C LYS A 8 8.56 -23.70 3.54
N LEU A 9 8.26 -23.84 2.24
CA LEU A 9 7.52 -22.82 1.49
C LEU A 9 6.12 -22.58 2.08
N TYR A 10 5.38 -23.64 2.41
CA TYR A 10 4.05 -23.50 3.00
C TYR A 10 4.10 -22.87 4.40
N MET A 11 5.07 -23.25 5.24
CA MET A 11 5.23 -22.62 6.56
C MET A 11 5.54 -21.12 6.44
N THR A 12 6.40 -20.73 5.50
CA THR A 12 6.68 -19.31 5.25
C THR A 12 5.45 -18.57 4.74
N ALA A 13 4.70 -19.16 3.80
CA ALA A 13 3.48 -18.55 3.27
C ALA A 13 2.41 -18.35 4.36
N ILE A 14 2.19 -19.36 5.20
CA ILE A 14 1.28 -19.29 6.35
C ILE A 14 1.74 -18.22 7.34
N GLY A 15 3.04 -18.17 7.66
CA GLY A 15 3.58 -17.14 8.55
C GLY A 15 3.34 -15.71 8.02
N ILE A 16 3.56 -15.48 6.72
CA ILE A 16 3.27 -14.19 6.07
C ILE A 16 1.76 -13.88 6.12
N LEU A 17 0.90 -14.85 5.83
CA LEU A 17 -0.56 -14.66 5.88
C LEU A 17 -1.03 -14.27 7.28
N ILE A 18 -0.54 -14.95 8.32
CA ILE A 18 -0.86 -14.64 9.72
C ILE A 18 -0.37 -13.22 10.06
N LEU A 19 0.87 -12.87 9.68
CA LEU A 19 1.41 -11.54 9.92
C LEU A 19 0.56 -10.45 9.24
N VAL A 20 0.18 -10.64 7.97
CA VAL A 20 -0.67 -9.71 7.23
C VAL A 20 -2.04 -9.61 7.90
N ALA A 21 -2.67 -10.72 8.29
CA ALA A 21 -3.96 -10.71 8.95
C ALA A 21 -3.92 -9.96 10.30
N VAL A 22 -2.87 -10.18 11.11
CA VAL A 22 -2.68 -9.47 12.38
C VAL A 22 -2.50 -7.97 12.14
N LEU A 23 -1.70 -7.57 11.15
CA LEU A 23 -1.50 -6.17 10.80
C LEU A 23 -2.80 -5.52 10.30
N LEU A 24 -3.55 -6.19 9.42
CA LEU A 24 -4.84 -5.69 8.94
C LEU A 24 -5.86 -5.57 10.08
N TYR A 25 -5.92 -6.55 10.99
CA TYR A 25 -6.77 -6.47 12.17
C TYR A 25 -6.36 -5.31 13.08
N TYR A 26 -5.05 -5.10 13.29
CA TYR A 26 -4.55 -3.96 14.05
C TYR A 26 -4.98 -2.63 13.42
N PHE A 27 -4.79 -2.45 12.12
CA PHE A 27 -5.24 -1.24 11.40
C PHE A 27 -6.75 -1.10 11.31
N TYR A 28 -7.51 -2.20 11.39
CA TYR A 28 -8.96 -2.16 11.45
C TYR A 28 -9.45 -1.71 12.83
N SER A 29 -8.94 -2.30 13.91
CA SER A 29 -9.43 -2.05 15.26
C SER A 29 -8.91 -0.76 15.89
N ASN A 30 -7.80 -0.21 15.39
CA ASN A 30 -7.19 1.00 15.93
C ASN A 30 -7.21 2.07 14.83
N ASP A 31 -7.76 3.25 15.14
CA ASP A 31 -7.74 4.40 14.22
C ASP A 31 -6.38 5.10 14.31
N PRO A 32 -5.63 5.23 13.19
CA PRO A 32 -4.39 6.00 13.12
C PRO A 32 -4.54 7.53 13.23
N SER A 33 -5.76 8.02 13.36
CA SER A 33 -6.09 9.41 13.63
C SER A 33 -6.16 9.69 15.15
N ASP A 34 -6.41 8.66 15.96
CA ASP A 34 -6.42 8.79 17.41
C ASP A 34 -4.99 8.90 17.95
N LYS A 35 -4.72 10.01 18.64
CA LYS A 35 -3.40 10.32 19.22
C LYS A 35 -2.98 9.37 20.34
N GLU A 36 -3.92 8.61 20.90
CA GLU A 36 -3.67 7.62 21.94
C GLU A 36 -3.09 6.32 21.39
N ASN A 37 -3.25 6.07 20.08
CA ASN A 37 -2.75 4.87 19.44
C ASN A 37 -1.31 5.06 18.94
N ILE A 38 -0.49 4.02 19.11
CA ILE A 38 0.93 4.05 18.71
C ILE A 38 1.05 3.91 17.19
N TYR A 39 1.11 5.03 16.49
CA TYR A 39 1.40 5.08 15.06
C TYR A 39 2.72 5.77 14.75
N LEU A 40 3.31 5.37 13.63
CA LEU A 40 4.59 5.93 13.20
C LEU A 40 4.35 7.33 12.63
N SER A 41 4.77 8.37 13.36
CA SER A 41 4.76 9.72 12.81
C SER A 41 5.65 9.77 11.56
N CYS A 42 5.25 10.58 10.57
CA CYS A 42 6.02 10.70 9.35
C CYS A 42 7.21 11.63 9.59
N THR A 43 8.37 11.04 9.88
CA THR A 43 9.62 11.78 10.10
C THR A 43 9.95 12.76 8.96
N PHE A 44 9.66 12.39 7.71
CA PHE A 44 9.85 13.30 6.56
C PHE A 44 9.01 14.58 6.68
N LYS A 45 7.74 14.46 7.07
CA LYS A 45 6.85 15.60 7.28
C LYS A 45 7.27 16.41 8.50
N ASP A 46 7.71 15.74 9.57
CA ASP A 46 8.20 16.39 10.78
C ASP A 46 9.44 17.26 10.49
N PHE A 47 10.34 16.81 9.60
CA PHE A 47 11.55 17.57 9.22
C PHE A 47 11.32 18.62 8.13
N THR A 48 10.49 18.34 7.12
CA THR A 48 10.36 19.19 5.92
C THR A 48 9.08 20.03 5.88
N GLY A 49 8.07 19.66 6.67
CA GLY A 49 6.71 20.19 6.56
C GLY A 49 5.93 19.68 5.34
N LEU A 50 6.55 18.88 4.47
CA LEU A 50 5.95 18.40 3.22
C LEU A 50 5.40 16.98 3.36
N ASP A 51 4.32 16.70 2.63
CA ASP A 51 3.76 15.35 2.54
C ASP A 51 4.53 14.53 1.50
N CYS A 52 5.17 13.44 1.93
CA CYS A 52 5.73 12.47 0.99
C CYS A 52 4.61 11.67 0.28
N PRO A 53 4.91 10.95 -0.81
CA PRO A 53 3.92 10.12 -1.51
C PRO A 53 3.23 9.08 -0.62
N GLY A 54 3.88 8.64 0.46
CA GLY A 54 3.35 7.68 1.43
C GLY A 54 2.60 8.30 2.62
N CYS A 55 2.64 9.62 2.82
CA CYS A 55 1.94 10.28 3.93
C CYS A 55 0.43 9.96 3.88
N GLY A 56 -0.15 9.67 5.04
CA GLY A 56 -1.56 9.27 5.17
C GLY A 56 -1.86 7.81 4.82
N GLY A 57 -0.87 7.01 4.42
CA GLY A 57 -1.09 5.61 4.00
C GLY A 57 -1.75 4.73 5.06
N GLN A 58 -1.34 4.85 6.34
CA GLN A 58 -1.93 4.07 7.43
C GLN A 58 -3.42 4.39 7.63
N ARG A 59 -3.78 5.69 7.63
CA ARG A 59 -5.17 6.15 7.72
C ARG A 59 -5.98 5.73 6.50
N SER A 60 -5.39 5.83 5.31
CA SER A 60 -6.01 5.35 4.06
C SER A 60 -6.35 3.86 4.14
N VAL A 61 -5.45 3.02 4.67
CA VAL A 61 -5.71 1.59 4.90
C VAL A 61 -6.86 1.39 5.89
N HIS A 62 -6.86 2.11 7.03
CA HIS A 62 -7.95 2.03 8.00
C HIS A 62 -9.32 2.31 7.36
N HIS A 63 -9.44 3.42 6.63
CA HIS A 63 -10.69 3.77 5.93
C HIS A 63 -11.06 2.78 4.83
N LEU A 64 -10.08 2.25 4.08
CA LEU A 64 -10.35 1.18 3.09
C LEU A 64 -10.92 -0.09 3.75
N LEU A 65 -10.42 -0.46 4.94
CA LEU A 65 -10.92 -1.62 5.68
C LEU A 65 -12.35 -1.42 6.19
N HIS A 66 -12.78 -0.17 6.38
CA HIS A 66 -14.16 0.20 6.74
C HIS A 66 -15.05 0.55 5.53
N PHE A 67 -14.55 0.38 4.30
CA PHE A 67 -15.24 0.75 3.05
C PHE A 67 -15.55 2.24 2.91
N GLU A 68 -14.78 3.10 3.59
CA GLU A 68 -14.89 4.56 3.55
C GLU A 68 -14.00 5.15 2.46
N TRP A 69 -14.38 4.91 1.20
CA TRP A 69 -13.55 5.24 0.03
C TRP A 69 -13.18 6.72 -0.05
N ALA A 70 -14.13 7.62 0.19
CA ALA A 70 -13.89 9.06 0.10
C ALA A 70 -12.77 9.52 1.05
N GLU A 71 -12.82 9.08 2.31
CA GLU A 71 -11.79 9.39 3.30
C GLU A 71 -10.46 8.70 2.96
N ALA A 72 -10.49 7.46 2.48
CA ALA A 72 -9.29 6.78 2.03
C ALA A 72 -8.56 7.54 0.91
N PHE A 73 -9.31 8.11 -0.05
CA PHE A 73 -8.78 8.96 -1.12
C PHE A 73 -8.20 10.28 -0.59
N ARG A 74 -8.87 10.91 0.39
CA ARG A 74 -8.40 12.15 1.02
C ARG A 74 -7.07 11.95 1.73
N TYR A 75 -6.89 10.83 2.43
CA TYR A 75 -5.62 10.54 3.10
C TYR A 75 -4.50 10.16 2.12
N ASN A 76 -4.78 9.29 1.14
CA ASN A 76 -3.80 8.91 0.13
C ASN A 76 -4.43 8.33 -1.14
N ALA A 77 -4.80 9.21 -2.08
CA ALA A 77 -5.37 8.81 -3.37
C ALA A 77 -4.48 7.86 -4.17
N PHE A 78 -3.16 8.05 -4.12
CA PHE A 78 -2.23 7.19 -4.85
C PHE A 78 -2.27 5.75 -4.34
N PHE A 79 -2.33 5.56 -3.02
CA PHE A 79 -2.43 4.24 -2.41
C PHE A 79 -3.73 3.53 -2.78
N VAL A 80 -4.87 4.24 -2.76
CA VAL A 80 -6.16 3.66 -3.16
C VAL A 80 -6.11 3.19 -4.62
N LEU A 81 -5.61 4.03 -5.53
CA LEU A 81 -5.47 3.67 -6.96
C LEU A 81 -4.47 2.54 -7.20
N LEU A 82 -3.46 2.41 -6.35
CA LEU A 82 -2.45 1.36 -6.44
C LEU A 82 -2.97 0.01 -5.92
N THR A 83 -3.96 0.02 -5.04
CA THR A 83 -4.47 -1.19 -4.37
C THR A 83 -4.91 -2.29 -5.35
N PRO A 84 -5.71 -2.01 -6.41
CA PRO A 84 -6.06 -3.02 -7.41
C PRO A 84 -4.86 -3.62 -8.13
N TYR A 85 -3.85 -2.80 -8.44
CA TYR A 85 -2.63 -3.27 -9.09
C TYR A 85 -1.82 -4.22 -8.19
N LEU A 86 -1.65 -3.87 -6.91
CA LEU A 86 -0.99 -4.74 -5.93
C LEU A 86 -1.77 -6.04 -5.72
N ALA A 87 -3.10 -5.99 -5.71
CA ALA A 87 -3.94 -7.18 -5.60
C ALA A 87 -3.72 -8.14 -6.79
N ILE A 88 -3.60 -7.63 -8.02
CA ILE A 88 -3.31 -8.45 -9.20
C ILE A 88 -1.92 -9.10 -9.10
N LEU A 89 -0.90 -8.33 -8.68
CA LEU A 89 0.46 -8.86 -8.50
C LEU A 89 0.49 -9.95 -7.42
N PHE A 90 -0.19 -9.70 -6.30
CA PHE A 90 -0.32 -10.67 -5.21
C PHE A 90 -1.03 -11.95 -5.67
N TYR A 91 -2.11 -11.82 -6.45
CA TYR A 91 -2.79 -12.96 -7.07
C TYR A 91 -1.85 -13.79 -7.96
N TYR A 92 -1.03 -13.15 -8.80
CA TYR A 92 -0.06 -13.87 -9.64
C TYR A 92 1.02 -14.59 -8.81
N GLU A 93 1.48 -14.01 -7.70
CA GLU A 93 2.45 -14.68 -6.82
C GLU A 93 1.83 -15.87 -6.09
N ILE A 94 0.58 -15.77 -5.62
CA ILE A 94 -0.17 -16.91 -5.07
C ILE A 94 -0.30 -18.00 -6.13
N ARG A 95 -0.71 -17.65 -7.36
CA ARG A 95 -0.86 -18.60 -8.47
C ARG A 95 0.46 -19.31 -8.80
N ARG A 96 1.57 -18.58 -8.77
CA ARG A 96 2.92 -19.12 -8.98
C ARG A 96 3.35 -20.03 -7.83
N MET A 97 3.08 -19.65 -6.58
CA MET A 97 3.50 -20.40 -5.41
C MET A 97 2.79 -21.74 -5.29
N PHE A 98 1.46 -21.76 -5.48
CA PHE A 98 0.63 -22.96 -5.26
C PHE A 98 0.46 -23.81 -6.52
N TRP A 99 0.33 -23.19 -7.70
CA TRP A 99 0.08 -23.91 -8.96
C TRP A 99 1.29 -23.93 -9.90
N LYS A 100 2.45 -23.41 -9.48
CA LYS A 100 3.69 -23.34 -10.28
C LYS A 100 3.50 -22.70 -11.66
N THR A 101 2.49 -21.84 -11.77
CA THR A 101 2.24 -21.10 -13.00
C THR A 101 3.33 -20.03 -13.18
N PRO A 102 3.90 -19.88 -14.39
CA PRO A 102 4.82 -18.78 -14.64
C PRO A 102 4.08 -17.45 -14.51
N LYS A 103 4.79 -16.40 -14.08
CA LYS A 103 4.22 -15.05 -14.13
C LYS A 103 3.86 -14.70 -15.57
N PRO A 104 2.68 -14.11 -15.83
CA PRO A 104 2.37 -13.65 -17.16
C PRO A 104 3.38 -12.57 -17.56
N ARG A 105 3.98 -12.70 -18.73
CA ARG A 105 4.92 -11.72 -19.28
C ARG A 105 4.13 -10.66 -20.04
N ASN A 106 3.36 -9.87 -19.30
CA ASN A 106 2.48 -8.83 -19.84
C ASN A 106 2.97 -7.44 -19.41
N PHE A 107 2.25 -6.40 -19.83
CA PHE A 107 2.60 -5.02 -19.49
C PHE A 107 2.68 -4.80 -17.97
N LEU A 108 1.74 -5.36 -17.20
CA LEU A 108 1.65 -5.18 -15.74
C LEU A 108 2.87 -5.74 -14.98
N THR A 109 3.54 -6.76 -15.49
CA THR A 109 4.75 -7.32 -14.85
C THR A 109 6.06 -6.85 -15.50
N SER A 110 5.98 -5.91 -16.44
CA SER A 110 7.14 -5.42 -17.18
C SER A 110 7.94 -4.37 -16.41
N ASN A 111 9.24 -4.24 -16.72
CA ASN A 111 10.08 -3.17 -16.19
C ASN A 111 9.57 -1.77 -16.57
N LYS A 112 8.82 -1.64 -17.68
CA LYS A 112 8.20 -0.39 -18.09
C LYS A 112 7.14 0.06 -17.06
N MET A 113 6.32 -0.88 -16.58
CA MET A 113 5.32 -0.60 -15.55
C MET A 113 5.96 -0.17 -14.23
N LEU A 114 7.09 -0.76 -13.85
CA LEU A 114 7.84 -0.32 -12.68
C LEU A 114 8.30 1.15 -12.81
N TRP A 115 8.84 1.55 -13.96
CA TRP A 115 9.23 2.94 -14.19
C TRP A 115 8.03 3.89 -14.21
N ILE A 116 6.93 3.50 -14.84
CA ILE A 116 5.68 4.28 -14.81
C ILE A 116 5.22 4.48 -13.37
N PHE A 117 5.24 3.43 -12.56
CA PHE A 117 4.91 3.50 -11.15
C PHE A 117 5.83 4.47 -10.40
N LEU A 118 7.16 4.32 -10.51
CA LEU A 118 8.11 5.18 -9.82
C LEU A 118 7.97 6.65 -10.22
N ILE A 119 7.79 6.93 -11.51
CA ILE A 119 7.57 8.29 -12.02
C ILE A 119 6.25 8.84 -11.47
N SER A 120 5.17 8.05 -11.52
CA SER A 120 3.86 8.48 -11.00
C SER A 120 3.89 8.77 -9.50
N LEU A 121 4.68 8.02 -8.73
CA LEU A 121 4.86 8.21 -7.29
C LEU A 121 5.58 9.55 -7.01
N LEU A 122 6.62 9.87 -7.77
CA LEU A 122 7.32 11.15 -7.66
C LEU A 122 6.43 12.33 -8.08
N VAL A 123 5.73 12.19 -9.21
CA VAL A 123 4.78 13.20 -9.72
C VAL A 123 3.67 13.44 -8.70
N PHE A 124 3.09 12.40 -8.12
CA PHE A 124 2.09 12.53 -7.06
C PHE A 124 2.64 13.25 -5.83
N GLY A 125 3.86 12.90 -5.40
CA GLY A 125 4.54 13.59 -4.30
C GLY A 125 4.71 15.08 -4.53
N ILE A 126 5.05 15.50 -5.75
CA ILE A 126 5.16 16.92 -6.10
C ILE A 126 3.77 17.58 -6.10
N ILE A 127 2.83 16.98 -6.84
CA ILE A 127 1.50 17.54 -7.05
C ILE A 127 0.75 17.74 -5.74
N ARG A 128 0.84 16.80 -4.78
CA ARG A 128 0.11 16.88 -3.51
C ARG A 128 0.57 18.00 -2.58
N ASN A 129 1.74 18.59 -2.84
CA ASN A 129 2.29 19.71 -2.06
C ASN A 129 2.06 21.07 -2.74
N LEU A 130 1.31 21.12 -3.85
CA LEU A 130 1.00 22.38 -4.53
C LEU A 130 -0.07 23.17 -3.75
N PRO A 131 0.15 24.47 -3.44
CA PRO A 131 -0.69 25.25 -2.54
C PRO A 131 -1.96 25.86 -3.19
N PHE A 132 -2.40 25.32 -4.32
CA PHE A 132 -3.55 25.85 -5.08
C PHE A 132 -4.56 24.77 -5.44
N TYR A 133 -5.82 25.18 -5.56
CA TYR A 133 -6.93 24.30 -5.92
C TYR A 133 -6.75 23.75 -7.36
N PRO A 134 -7.07 22.47 -7.64
CA PRO A 134 -7.65 21.47 -6.73
C PRO A 134 -6.61 20.64 -5.95
N PHE A 135 -5.30 20.90 -6.10
CA PHE A 135 -4.25 20.07 -5.53
C PHE A 135 -4.16 20.12 -4.00
N THR A 136 -4.68 21.18 -3.39
CA THR A 136 -4.87 21.27 -1.94
C THR A 136 -5.75 20.14 -1.38
N LEU A 137 -6.63 19.52 -2.19
CA LEU A 137 -7.43 18.36 -1.79
C LEU A 137 -6.61 17.08 -1.62
N LEU A 138 -5.38 17.04 -2.15
CA LEU A 138 -4.48 15.88 -2.08
C LEU A 138 -3.51 15.95 -0.89
N ALA A 139 -3.44 17.10 -0.20
CA ALA A 139 -2.69 17.23 1.03
C ALA A 139 -3.32 16.35 2.12
N THR A 140 -2.47 15.73 2.94
CA THR A 140 -2.94 14.85 4.03
C THR A 140 -3.67 15.72 5.07
N PRO A 141 -4.93 15.40 5.40
CA PRO A 141 -5.65 16.06 6.48
C PRO A 141 -4.85 15.95 7.78
N SER A 142 -4.66 17.09 8.45
CA SER A 142 -4.00 17.23 9.75
C SER A 142 -4.87 16.70 10.88
#